data_AF-A0A1V2USR5-F1
#
_entry.id   AF-A0A1V2USR5-F1
#
_cell.length_a   1.000
_cell.length_b   1.000
_cell.length_c   1.000
_cell.angle_alpha   90.00
_cell.angle_beta   90.00
_cell.angle_gamma   90.00
#
_symmetry.space_group_name_H-M   'P 1'
#
loop_
_entity.id
_entity.type
_entity.pdbx_description
1 polymer ?
#
loop_
_entity_poly.entity_id
_entity_poly.type
_entity_poly.pdbx_seq_one_letter_code
_entity_poly.pdbx_strand_id
1 'polypeptide(L)'
;MILYVCSYVIRTPFLSESRIRVKEMGLEKLSNIVKNVYAVGGSLIIHKTDADYSEESGRLAYDDINCYSMVCDSKYGYLFGCSISENEEYPEGTYLRLVNREAKYPDKFYIFESHEDEWQAKYVNQDLELVLNLFKDIYEYGELSFESKIMFE
;
A
#
# COMPACT_ATOMS: atom_id res chain seq x y z
N MET A 1 0.21 15.12 15.47
CA MET A 1 1.53 15.03 14.79
C MET A 1 1.43 14.06 13.61
N ILE A 2 1.83 14.47 12.39
CA ILE A 2 1.81 13.55 11.24
C ILE A 2 2.86 12.45 11.36
N LEU A 3 2.41 11.20 11.32
CA LEU A 3 3.24 9.99 11.27
C LEU A 3 2.88 9.12 10.08
N TYR A 4 3.84 8.28 9.69
CA TYR A 4 3.64 7.22 8.71
C TYR A 4 3.84 5.88 9.41
N VAL A 5 2.81 5.04 9.38
CA VAL A 5 2.80 3.74 10.04
C VAL A 5 2.49 2.63 9.05
N CYS A 6 3.30 1.59 9.08
CA CYS A 6 3.20 0.42 8.22
C CYS A 6 2.59 -0.75 9.00
N SER A 7 1.64 -1.42 8.39
CA SER A 7 1.14 -2.73 8.82
C SER A 7 1.32 -3.70 7.66
N TYR A 8 1.72 -4.93 7.94
CA TYR A 8 1.93 -5.93 6.89
C TYR A 8 1.61 -7.34 7.36
N VAL A 9 1.34 -8.20 6.38
CA VAL A 9 1.13 -9.64 6.52
C VAL A 9 1.96 -10.31 5.44
N ILE A 10 2.82 -11.25 5.84
CA ILE A 10 3.52 -12.19 4.95
C ILE A 10 2.89 -13.56 5.19
N ARG A 11 2.55 -14.29 4.12
CA ARG A 11 1.83 -15.57 4.25
C ARG A 11 2.73 -16.76 4.59
N THR A 12 3.93 -16.83 4.01
CA THR A 12 4.80 -18.02 4.14
C THR A 12 6.29 -17.65 4.32
N PRO A 13 6.88 -17.83 5.52
CA PRO A 13 6.21 -18.18 6.77
C PRO A 13 5.25 -17.06 7.20
N PHE A 14 4.21 -17.42 7.96
CA PHE A 14 3.24 -16.45 8.44
C PHE A 14 3.89 -15.45 9.40
N LEU A 15 3.79 -14.16 9.07
CA LEU A 15 4.24 -13.05 9.92
C LEU A 15 3.28 -11.89 9.74
N SER A 16 2.85 -11.27 10.84
CA SER A 16 2.01 -10.08 10.82
C SER A 16 2.50 -9.09 11.85
N GLU A 17 2.60 -7.83 11.43
CA GLU A 17 2.96 -6.71 12.27
C GLU A 17 2.04 -5.53 11.95
N SER A 18 1.76 -4.70 12.95
CA SER A 18 0.84 -3.57 12.81
C SER A 18 1.42 -2.28 13.35
N ARG A 19 1.15 -1.17 12.66
CA ARG A 19 1.43 0.20 13.13
C ARG A 19 2.92 0.47 13.46
N ILE A 20 3.86 -0.15 12.73
CA ILE A 20 5.29 0.15 12.86
C ILE A 20 5.59 1.49 12.21
N ARG A 21 6.27 2.41 12.90
CA ARG A 21 6.67 3.69 12.31
C ARG A 21 7.63 3.47 11.14
N VAL A 22 7.25 3.96 9.96
CA VAL A 22 7.97 3.74 8.69
C VAL A 22 9.40 4.26 8.76
N LYS A 23 9.61 5.44 9.36
CA LYS A 23 10.95 6.02 9.51
C LYS A 23 11.84 5.26 10.50
N GLU A 24 11.27 4.66 11.53
CA GLU A 24 12.03 3.83 12.49
C GLU A 24 12.38 2.46 11.90
N MET A 25 11.52 1.91 11.04
CA MET A 25 11.76 0.69 10.28
C MET A 25 12.95 0.84 9.32
N GLY A 26 13.04 1.99 8.64
CA GLY A 26 14.06 2.26 7.63
C GLY A 26 13.72 1.68 6.25
N LEU A 27 14.25 2.32 5.20
CA LEU A 27 13.93 1.98 3.81
C LEU A 27 14.34 0.55 3.42
N GLU A 28 15.51 0.09 3.87
CA GLU A 28 16.00 -1.27 3.56
C GLU A 28 15.03 -2.34 4.07
N LYS A 29 14.59 -2.21 5.32
CA LYS A 29 13.65 -3.16 5.92
C LYS A 29 12.28 -3.08 5.25
N LEU A 30 11.78 -1.87 4.92
CA LEU A 30 10.54 -1.70 4.16
C LEU A 30 10.63 -2.41 2.81
N SER A 31 11.69 -2.19 2.04
CA SER A 31 11.93 -2.84 0.74
C SER A 31 11.98 -4.36 0.86
N ASN A 32 12.61 -4.88 1.91
CA ASN A 32 12.63 -6.33 2.16
C ASN A 32 11.24 -6.89 2.49
N ILE A 33 10.41 -6.14 3.21
CA ILE A 33 9.02 -6.55 3.47
C ILE A 33 8.23 -6.55 2.16
N VAL A 34 8.33 -5.52 1.32
CA VAL A 34 7.67 -5.47 0.01
C VAL A 34 8.06 -6.67 -0.84
N LYS A 35 9.36 -7.00 -0.93
CA LYS A 35 9.86 -8.18 -1.63
C LYS A 35 9.29 -9.49 -1.09
N ASN A 36 9.20 -9.61 0.23
CA ASN A 36 8.64 -10.81 0.87
C ASN A 36 7.14 -10.95 0.59
N VAL A 37 6.37 -9.87 0.78
CA VAL A 37 4.93 -9.84 0.47
C VAL A 37 4.71 -10.16 -1.01
N TYR A 38 5.54 -9.63 -1.91
CA TYR A 38 5.49 -9.96 -3.32
C TYR A 38 5.74 -11.46 -3.60
N ALA A 39 6.81 -12.01 -3.02
CA ALA A 39 7.26 -13.36 -3.32
C ALA A 39 6.31 -14.46 -2.81
N VAL A 40 5.72 -14.27 -1.63
CA VAL A 40 4.93 -15.32 -0.97
C VAL A 40 3.47 -14.94 -0.73
N GLY A 41 3.05 -13.78 -1.22
CA GLY A 41 1.71 -13.24 -1.01
C GLY A 41 1.51 -12.64 0.39
N GLY A 42 0.43 -11.88 0.52
CA GLY A 42 0.06 -11.17 1.74
C GLY A 42 -0.37 -9.74 1.44
N SER A 43 -0.13 -8.84 2.38
CA SER A 43 -0.49 -7.43 2.23
C SER A 43 0.46 -6.51 2.97
N LEU A 44 0.51 -5.27 2.51
CA LEU A 44 1.21 -4.17 3.17
C LEU A 44 0.36 -2.91 3.04
N ILE A 45 0.22 -2.16 4.12
CA ILE A 45 -0.47 -0.87 4.12
C ILE A 45 0.35 0.15 4.89
N ILE A 46 0.55 1.32 4.29
CA ILE A 46 1.11 2.50 4.96
C ILE A 46 -0.01 3.51 5.15
N HIS A 47 -0.25 3.88 6.40
CA HIS A 47 -1.16 4.97 6.75
C HIS A 47 -0.35 6.24 7.00
N LYS A 48 -0.75 7.34 6.36
CA LYS A 48 -0.47 8.69 6.85
C LYS A 48 -1.51 8.97 7.91
N THR A 49 -1.07 9.23 9.13
CA THR A 49 -1.95 9.39 10.28
C THR A 49 -1.61 10.67 11.02
N ASP A 50 -2.63 11.39 11.48
CA ASP A 50 -2.44 12.36 12.55
C ASP A 50 -2.45 11.61 13.88
N ALA A 51 -1.34 11.71 14.60
CA ALA A 51 -1.16 11.05 15.88
C ALA A 51 -1.07 12.06 16.99
N ASP A 52 -2.00 12.00 17.93
CA ASP A 52 -2.02 12.86 19.11
C ASP A 52 -1.95 12.02 20.39
N TYR A 53 -1.22 12.53 21.37
CA TYR A 53 -1.10 11.87 22.66
C TYR A 53 -2.39 12.09 23.45
N SER A 54 -3.12 11.01 23.71
CA SER A 54 -4.30 11.03 24.56
C SER A 54 -3.87 10.88 26.02
N GLU A 55 -3.96 11.97 26.78
CA GLU A 55 -3.67 11.94 28.22
C GLU A 55 -4.59 10.97 28.99
N GLU A 56 -5.85 10.82 28.56
CA GLU A 56 -6.82 9.89 29.17
C GLU A 56 -6.42 8.42 29.04
N SER A 57 -5.84 8.03 27.89
CA SER A 57 -5.48 6.64 27.62
C SER A 57 -4.00 6.33 27.84
N GLY A 58 -3.16 7.37 28.01
CA GLY A 58 -1.71 7.24 28.07
C GLY A 58 -1.09 6.67 26.79
N ARG A 59 -1.81 6.74 25.66
CA ARG A 59 -1.44 6.15 24.37
C ARG A 59 -1.57 7.19 23.25
N LEU A 60 -0.85 6.94 22.16
CA LEU A 60 -1.05 7.67 20.91
C LEU A 60 -2.39 7.23 20.32
N ALA A 61 -3.30 8.17 20.13
CA ALA A 61 -4.45 8.02 19.25
C ALA A 61 -3.98 8.27 17.81
N TYR A 62 -4.56 7.54 16.85
CA TYR A 62 -4.23 7.63 15.44
C TYR A 62 -5.49 7.88 14.64
N ASP A 63 -5.52 9.00 13.94
CA ASP A 63 -6.55 9.30 12.95
C ASP A 63 -5.93 9.13 11.56
N ASP A 64 -6.36 8.11 10.83
CA ASP A 64 -5.85 7.81 9.49
C ASP A 64 -6.39 8.82 8.47
N ILE A 65 -5.48 9.43 7.72
CA ILE A 65 -5.78 10.45 6.71
C ILE A 65 -5.75 9.80 5.31
N ASN A 66 -4.56 9.35 4.90
CA ASN A 66 -4.35 8.67 3.62
C ASN A 66 -3.84 7.26 3.87
N CYS A 67 -4.08 6.36 2.93
CA CYS A 67 -3.43 5.05 2.95
C CYS A 67 -2.90 4.65 1.57
N TYR A 68 -1.82 3.88 1.60
CA TYR A 68 -1.22 3.24 0.42
C TYR A 68 -1.15 1.75 0.72
N SER A 69 -1.78 0.94 -0.11
CA SER A 69 -1.97 -0.49 0.12
C SER A 69 -1.45 -1.31 -1.05
N MET A 70 -0.80 -2.41 -0.71
CA MET A 70 -0.40 -3.47 -1.62
C MET A 70 -1.02 -4.76 -1.12
N VAL A 71 -1.70 -5.48 -2.00
CA VAL A 71 -2.19 -6.84 -1.76
C VAL A 71 -1.56 -7.73 -2.81
N CYS A 72 -0.91 -8.81 -2.39
CA CYS A 72 -0.19 -9.68 -3.30
C CYS A 72 -0.68 -11.12 -3.23
N ASP A 73 -0.79 -11.71 -4.40
CA ASP A 73 -0.98 -13.13 -4.63
C ASP A 73 0.24 -13.65 -5.38
N SER A 74 0.91 -14.66 -4.84
CA SER A 74 2.17 -15.19 -5.41
C SER A 74 2.01 -15.79 -6.81
N LYS A 75 0.77 -16.11 -7.23
CA LYS A 75 0.48 -16.67 -8.55
C LYS A 75 0.21 -15.59 -9.60
N TYR A 76 -0.43 -14.49 -9.21
CA TYR A 76 -0.92 -13.50 -10.18
C TYR A 76 -0.12 -12.18 -10.15
N GLY A 77 0.42 -11.79 -9.00
CA GLY A 77 1.08 -10.50 -8.81
C GLY A 77 0.41 -9.68 -7.71
N TYR A 78 0.45 -8.35 -7.82
CA TYR A 78 -0.04 -7.45 -6.79
C TYR A 78 -1.07 -6.46 -7.31
N LEU A 79 -1.94 -6.04 -6.39
CA LEU A 79 -2.79 -4.87 -6.49
C LEU A 79 -2.14 -3.78 -5.68
N PHE A 80 -2.10 -2.57 -6.22
CA PHE A 80 -1.68 -1.40 -5.46
C PHE A 80 -2.77 -0.34 -5.55
N GLY A 81 -3.14 0.23 -4.41
CA GLY A 81 -4.16 1.27 -4.35
C GLY A 81 -3.90 2.26 -3.24
N CYS A 82 -4.45 3.46 -3.38
CA CYS A 82 -4.35 4.50 -2.37
C CYS A 82 -5.71 5.13 -2.10
N SER A 83 -5.98 5.39 -0.82
CA SER A 83 -7.09 6.22 -0.38
C SER A 83 -6.54 7.58 0.01
N ILE A 84 -7.09 8.62 -0.61
CA ILE A 84 -6.69 10.01 -0.41
C ILE A 84 -7.86 10.74 0.23
N SER A 85 -7.63 11.35 1.39
CA SER A 85 -8.62 12.19 2.05
C SER A 85 -8.92 13.44 1.24
N GLU A 86 -10.05 14.07 1.56
CA GLU A 86 -10.43 15.37 1.01
C GLU A 86 -9.28 16.39 1.11
N ASN A 87 -8.97 17.04 -0.01
CA ASN A 87 -7.98 18.11 -0.14
C ASN A 87 -8.25 18.95 -1.40
N GLU A 88 -7.39 19.94 -1.70
CA GLU A 88 -7.57 20.82 -2.87
C GLU A 88 -7.55 20.08 -4.22
N GLU A 89 -6.76 19.00 -4.34
CA GLU A 89 -6.66 18.17 -5.54
C GLU A 89 -7.84 17.17 -5.63
N TYR A 90 -8.31 16.68 -4.49
CA TYR A 90 -9.42 15.71 -4.39
C TYR A 90 -10.48 16.19 -3.38
N PRO A 91 -11.43 17.06 -3.78
CA PRO A 91 -12.35 17.71 -2.85
C PRO A 91 -13.32 16.77 -2.12
N GLU A 92 -13.63 15.62 -2.70
CA GLU A 92 -14.50 14.58 -2.12
C GLU A 92 -13.69 13.38 -1.59
N GLY A 93 -12.35 13.51 -1.57
CA GLY A 93 -11.46 12.37 -1.41
C GLY A 93 -11.54 11.43 -2.62
N THR A 94 -10.68 10.42 -2.64
CA THR A 94 -10.72 9.41 -3.71
C THR A 94 -10.08 8.10 -3.29
N TYR A 95 -10.44 7.02 -3.98
CA TYR A 95 -9.71 5.78 -3.95
C TYR A 95 -9.21 5.45 -5.36
N LEU A 96 -7.89 5.40 -5.53
CA LEU A 96 -7.24 5.18 -6.81
C LEU A 96 -6.53 3.82 -6.82
N ARG A 97 -6.45 3.20 -7.99
CA ARG A 97 -5.74 1.92 -8.19
C ARG A 97 -4.69 2.05 -9.28
N LEU A 98 -3.54 1.41 -9.08
CA LEU A 98 -2.49 1.32 -10.09
C LEU A 98 -2.98 0.50 -11.29
N VAL A 99 -2.90 1.08 -12.49
CA VAL A 99 -3.35 0.46 -13.73
C VAL A 99 -2.22 -0.29 -14.41
N ASN A 100 -2.44 -1.58 -14.65
CA ASN A 100 -1.61 -2.38 -15.54
C ASN A 100 -1.99 -2.11 -17.00
N ARG A 101 -1.27 -1.19 -17.64
CA ARG A 101 -1.44 -0.83 -19.05
C ARG A 101 -0.98 -1.93 -20.02
N GLU A 102 -0.24 -2.92 -19.54
CA GLU A 102 0.28 -4.04 -20.33
C GLU A 102 -0.63 -5.27 -20.27
N ALA A 103 -1.77 -5.19 -19.55
CA ALA A 103 -2.71 -6.29 -19.41
C ALA A 103 -3.28 -6.72 -20.78
N LYS A 104 -2.90 -7.91 -21.25
CA LYS A 104 -3.38 -8.49 -22.52
C LYS A 104 -4.90 -8.68 -22.58
N TYR A 105 -5.52 -8.99 -21.43
CA TYR A 105 -6.97 -9.20 -21.29
C TYR A 105 -7.47 -8.42 -20.07
N PRO A 106 -7.63 -7.09 -20.15
CA PRO A 106 -7.86 -6.22 -18.99
C PRO A 106 -9.13 -6.54 -18.20
N ASP A 107 -10.16 -7.06 -18.89
CA ASP A 107 -11.46 -7.41 -18.29
C ASP A 107 -11.50 -8.82 -17.68
N LYS A 108 -10.42 -9.60 -17.80
CA LYS A 108 -10.33 -10.92 -17.15
C LYS A 108 -10.26 -10.72 -15.63
N PHE A 109 -10.94 -11.58 -14.88
CA PHE A 109 -10.85 -11.58 -13.42
C PHE A 109 -9.85 -12.63 -12.90
N TYR A 110 -9.12 -12.25 -11.84
CA TYR A 110 -8.29 -13.11 -11.03
C TYR A 110 -8.89 -13.19 -9.62
N ILE A 111 -8.90 -14.39 -9.03
CA ILE A 111 -9.31 -14.58 -7.63
C ILE A 111 -8.03 -14.63 -6.81
N PHE A 112 -7.81 -13.62 -5.97
CA PHE A 112 -6.64 -13.60 -5.09
C PHE A 112 -6.90 -14.50 -3.89
N GLU A 113 -6.05 -15.50 -3.66
CA GLU A 113 -6.18 -16.42 -2.52
C GLU A 113 -6.10 -15.67 -1.18
N SER A 114 -5.58 -14.44 -1.19
CA SER A 114 -5.58 -13.45 -0.10
C SER A 114 -6.92 -13.25 0.57
N HIS A 115 -7.94 -13.05 -0.27
CA HIS A 115 -9.21 -12.48 0.13
C HIS A 115 -10.40 -13.17 -0.51
N GLU A 116 -10.16 -14.14 -1.41
CA GLU A 116 -11.19 -14.78 -2.26
C GLU A 116 -11.98 -13.77 -3.12
N ASP A 117 -11.46 -12.54 -3.24
CA ASP A 117 -12.04 -11.46 -4.01
C ASP A 117 -11.60 -11.54 -5.48
N GLU A 118 -12.53 -11.17 -6.37
CA GLU A 118 -12.30 -11.06 -7.81
C GLU A 118 -11.72 -9.68 -8.18
N TRP A 119 -10.61 -9.70 -8.90
CA TRP A 119 -9.91 -8.52 -9.36
C TRP A 119 -9.70 -8.51 -10.86
N GLN A 120 -10.05 -7.39 -11.50
CA GLN A 120 -9.79 -7.21 -12.93
C GLN A 120 -8.28 -7.18 -13.21
N ALA A 121 -7.86 -7.89 -14.25
CA ALA A 121 -6.46 -8.00 -14.68
C ALA A 121 -5.83 -6.63 -14.97
N LYS A 122 -6.64 -5.64 -15.37
CA LYS A 122 -6.20 -4.25 -15.55
C LYS A 122 -5.65 -3.59 -14.29
N TYR A 123 -5.91 -4.14 -13.09
CA TYR A 123 -5.36 -3.63 -11.82
C TYR A 123 -4.27 -4.54 -11.23
N VAL A 124 -4.05 -5.72 -11.81
CA VAL A 124 -3.07 -6.70 -11.33
C VAL A 124 -1.75 -6.46 -12.04
N ASN A 125 -0.73 -6.08 -11.26
CA ASN A 125 0.60 -5.73 -11.72
C ASN A 125 1.62 -6.81 -11.32
N GLN A 126 2.70 -6.93 -12.09
CA GLN A 126 3.76 -7.93 -11.88
C GLN A 126 5.17 -7.33 -11.80
N ASP A 127 5.27 -6.00 -11.94
CA ASP A 127 6.56 -5.31 -11.89
C ASP A 127 6.97 -5.00 -10.44
N LEU A 128 7.91 -5.81 -9.93
CA LEU A 128 8.45 -5.63 -8.58
C LEU A 128 9.24 -4.31 -8.43
N GLU A 129 9.96 -3.87 -9.46
CA GLU A 129 10.74 -2.63 -9.39
C GLU A 129 9.80 -1.42 -9.32
N LEU A 130 8.69 -1.47 -10.05
CA LEU A 130 7.65 -0.44 -9.97
C LEU A 130 7.13 -0.30 -8.53
N VAL A 131 6.68 -1.38 -7.89
CA VAL A 131 6.12 -1.28 -6.53
C VAL A 131 7.17 -0.88 -5.48
N LEU A 132 8.44 -1.28 -5.67
CA LEU A 132 9.54 -0.82 -4.82
C LEU A 132 9.75 0.69 -4.95
N ASN A 133 9.69 1.24 -6.15
CA ASN A 133 9.79 2.68 -6.38
C ASN A 133 8.59 3.43 -5.78
N LEU A 134 7.36 2.91 -5.90
CA LEU A 134 6.18 3.51 -5.27
C LEU A 134 6.32 3.60 -3.74
N PHE A 135 6.78 2.52 -3.09
CA PHE A 135 7.01 2.54 -1.64
C PHE A 135 8.20 3.39 -1.22
N LYS A 136 9.22 3.51 -2.08
CA LYS A 136 10.31 4.44 -1.87
C LYS A 136 9.83 5.89 -1.88
N ASP A 137 9.00 6.28 -2.85
CA ASP A 137 8.40 7.63 -2.90
C ASP A 137 7.62 7.93 -1.62
N ILE A 138 6.76 6.99 -1.19
CA ILE A 138 5.99 7.13 0.05
C ILE A 138 6.91 7.22 1.27
N TYR A 139 8.01 6.44 1.30
CA TYR A 139 8.98 6.53 2.38
C TYR A 139 9.70 7.88 2.41
N GLU A 140 10.15 8.39 1.25
CA GLU A 140 10.98 9.60 1.16
C GLU A 140 10.14 10.87 1.35
N TYR A 141 9.03 10.96 0.62
CA TYR A 141 8.22 12.17 0.47
C TYR A 141 6.90 12.11 1.23
N GLY A 142 6.48 10.93 1.69
CA GLY A 142 5.21 10.75 2.38
C GLY A 142 3.99 10.74 1.46
N GLU A 143 4.22 10.70 0.15
CA GLU A 143 3.19 10.60 -0.89
C GLU A 143 3.79 10.05 -2.19
N LEU A 144 2.93 9.74 -3.16
CA LEU A 144 3.35 9.32 -4.49
C LEU A 144 3.86 10.53 -5.29
N SER A 145 4.94 10.33 -6.04
CA SER A 145 5.40 11.33 -7.02
C SER A 145 4.33 11.63 -8.06
N PHE A 146 4.38 12.83 -8.65
CA PHE A 146 3.47 13.23 -9.73
C PHE A 146 3.53 12.26 -10.91
N GLU A 147 4.73 11.80 -11.27
CA GLU A 147 4.96 10.79 -12.32
C GLU A 147 4.35 9.43 -11.96
N SER A 148 4.29 9.09 -10.67
CA SER A 148 3.62 7.86 -10.25
C SER A 148 2.10 7.99 -10.32
N LYS A 149 1.55 9.14 -9.90
CA LYS A 149 0.10 9.40 -9.87
C LYS A 149 -0.58 9.22 -11.24
N ILE A 150 0.11 9.53 -12.34
CA ILE A 150 -0.46 9.39 -13.70
C ILE A 150 -0.74 7.94 -14.13
N MET A 151 -0.27 6.95 -13.37
CA MET A 151 -0.52 5.52 -13.62
C MET A 151 -1.75 4.99 -12.88
N PHE A 152 -2.44 5.83 -12.12
CA PHE A 152 -3.58 5.45 -11.31
C PHE A 152 -4.91 5.90 -11.92
N GLU A 153 -5.97 5.12 -11.67
CA GLU A 153 -7.37 5.40 -12.04
C GLU A 153 -8.31 5.23 -10.84
#